data_AF-A0A5D2AK70-F1
#
_entry.id   AF-A0A5D2AK70-F1
#
_cell.length_a   1.000
_cell.length_b   1.000
_cell.length_c   1.000
_cell.angle_alpha   90.00
_cell.angle_beta   90.00
_cell.angle_gamma   90.00
#
_symmetry.space_group_name_H-M   'P 1'
#
loop_
_entity.id
_entity.type
_entity.pdbx_description
1 polymer ?
#
loop_
_entity_poly.entity_id
_entity_poly.type
_entity_poly.pdbx_seq_one_letter_code
_entity_poly.pdbx_strand_id
1 'polypeptide(L)'
;MVLAGFYNDPEFANVDSSENESILPFKGTILRTKSGKISSPVEEPCVSCTTFNILAPIYKRLDQQNQSVRESDFRAFWLARNERIVDWLLYESSSIICLQEFWVGNEELVHMFEERLSAAGYKTFKLARTNNRGDGLLTAIHQDYFKVLSYRELLFNDCGDRVAQLLHVKSVVPFSINQNNCVEQEILIVNTHLLFPHDSSLSIARLHQVYQILLYLETYQQENKLTQMPVILCGDWNGSKRGHVYKFLRSQGFVSSYDIAHECSDSEADADKWISHRNHRGNICGVDFIWLRNPNKSRKPLKISWAEAAFGIIKFQLQKASLAENDAFAFLRADNSVDHITYSAFCDALRQVNLTGLSYGLSFQDTKDLWVQADFDGNGVLDYEEFKRIWNSTWSDHMDEDCSSDDSNEGNEEETVGFTVKNAALFPREVEKGIWPENYSLSDHARLTAVFSPVRLRCPRRSP
;
A
#
# COMPACT_ATOMS: atom_id res chain seq x y z
N MET A 1 -0.68 57.87 36.26
CA MET A 1 0.29 57.78 37.37
C MET A 1 0.42 56.29 37.66
N VAL A 2 1.34 55.52 37.06
CA VAL A 2 2.79 55.63 36.83
C VAL A 2 3.08 55.01 35.44
N LEU A 3 3.43 55.78 34.39
CA LEU A 3 4.78 56.00 33.81
C LEU A 3 5.58 54.70 33.55
N ALA A 4 5.59 54.21 32.30
CA ALA A 4 6.65 54.36 31.29
C ALA A 4 7.65 53.18 31.30
N GLY A 5 8.14 52.64 30.18
CA GLY A 5 8.22 53.24 28.87
C GLY A 5 8.40 52.26 27.71
N PHE A 6 8.17 52.84 26.54
CA PHE A 6 8.55 52.35 25.23
C PHE A 6 10.06 52.40 25.06
N TYR A 7 10.64 51.40 24.39
CA TYR A 7 11.84 51.56 23.59
C TYR A 7 11.54 51.01 22.20
N ASN A 8 11.57 51.92 21.22
CA ASN A 8 11.72 51.61 19.81
C ASN A 8 13.21 51.65 19.47
N ASP A 9 13.54 50.89 18.43
CA ASP A 9 14.48 51.23 17.35
C ASP A 9 15.98 50.87 17.52
N PRO A 10 16.76 50.84 16.41
CA PRO A 10 16.96 49.67 15.55
C PRO A 10 18.48 49.40 15.36
N GLU A 11 18.89 48.36 14.64
CA GLU A 11 20.02 48.43 13.68
C GLU A 11 20.41 47.07 13.10
N PHE A 12 20.70 47.13 11.80
CA PHE A 12 21.33 46.11 10.98
C PHE A 12 22.71 45.71 11.50
N ALA A 13 23.02 44.42 11.41
CA ALA A 13 24.37 43.97 11.09
C ALA A 13 24.27 42.73 10.18
N ASN A 14 24.66 42.95 8.91
CA ASN A 14 24.96 41.92 7.94
C ASN A 14 26.28 41.18 8.30
N VAL A 15 26.44 40.01 7.66
CA VAL A 15 27.68 39.30 7.30
C VAL A 15 28.30 38.33 8.33
N ASP A 16 28.07 37.03 8.14
CA ASP A 16 29.05 36.05 7.62
C ASP A 16 28.37 34.65 7.58
N SER A 17 28.05 34.00 6.46
CA SER A 17 28.90 33.34 5.44
C SER A 17 29.99 32.39 5.94
N SER A 18 29.57 31.22 6.45
CA SER A 18 30.21 29.89 6.30
C SER A 18 29.43 28.92 7.20
N GLU A 19 28.76 27.89 6.71
CA GLU A 19 29.39 26.62 6.36
C GLU A 19 28.56 25.90 5.27
N ASN A 20 29.13 25.84 4.07
CA ASN A 20 28.80 24.83 3.08
C ASN A 20 29.40 23.50 3.56
N GLU A 21 28.63 22.65 4.22
CA GLU A 21 28.95 21.22 4.19
C GLU A 21 28.52 20.67 2.83
N SER A 22 29.51 20.65 1.93
CA SER A 22 29.48 19.94 0.67
C SER A 22 29.15 18.46 0.92
N ILE A 23 27.90 18.06 0.65
CA ILE A 23 27.57 16.65 0.41
C ILE A 23 28.28 16.28 -0.89
N LEU A 24 29.44 15.65 -0.74
CA LEU A 24 30.24 15.15 -1.85
C LEU A 24 29.43 14.16 -2.68
N PRO A 25 29.48 14.25 -4.02
CA PRO A 25 28.84 13.28 -4.90
C PRO A 25 29.50 11.92 -4.76
N PHE A 26 28.72 10.85 -4.87
CA PHE A 26 29.20 9.50 -5.14
C PHE A 26 29.86 9.50 -6.53
N LYS A 27 31.10 9.99 -6.63
CA LYS A 27 31.96 9.75 -7.78
C LYS A 27 32.55 8.36 -7.62
N GLY A 28 32.11 7.43 -8.45
CA GLY A 28 32.80 6.17 -8.63
C GLY A 28 34.29 6.44 -8.91
N THR A 29 35.16 5.86 -8.10
CA THR A 29 36.61 5.97 -8.23
C THR A 29 37.04 5.25 -9.51
N ILE A 30 37.18 5.99 -10.62
CA ILE A 30 37.81 5.47 -11.84
C ILE A 30 39.33 5.43 -11.61
N LEU A 31 39.85 4.26 -11.28
CA LEU A 31 41.29 4.01 -11.33
C LEU A 31 41.72 4.01 -12.80
N ARG A 32 42.43 5.05 -13.22
CA ARG A 32 42.92 5.23 -14.58
C ARG A 32 44.11 4.29 -14.83
N THR A 33 43.85 3.09 -15.34
CA THR A 33 44.90 2.23 -15.92
C THR A 33 45.01 2.51 -17.42
N LYS A 34 46.27 2.60 -17.90
CA LYS A 34 46.60 2.86 -19.31
C LYS A 34 46.32 1.60 -20.14
N SER A 35 45.19 1.55 -20.84
CA SER A 35 44.97 0.85 -22.13
C SER A 35 43.46 0.82 -22.41
N GLY A 36 43.06 1.11 -23.64
CA GLY A 36 41.68 1.42 -24.02
C GLY A 36 40.68 0.25 -23.98
N LYS A 37 39.53 0.53 -23.35
CA LYS A 37 38.15 0.31 -23.81
C LYS A 37 37.25 0.71 -22.64
N ILE A 38 36.58 1.85 -22.75
CA ILE A 38 35.53 2.23 -21.79
C ILE A 38 34.27 1.49 -22.25
N SER A 39 34.08 0.27 -21.76
CA SER A 39 32.74 -0.27 -21.60
C SER A 39 32.28 0.17 -20.21
N SER A 40 31.42 1.18 -20.15
CA SER A 40 30.55 1.33 -18.98
C SER A 40 29.84 -0.01 -18.75
N PRO A 41 29.75 -0.54 -17.52
CA PRO A 41 28.79 -1.61 -17.29
C PRO A 41 27.43 -1.07 -17.73
N VAL A 42 26.78 -1.74 -18.67
CA VAL A 42 25.40 -1.42 -19.03
C VAL A 42 24.61 -1.59 -17.75
N GLU A 43 24.20 -0.48 -17.12
CA GLU A 43 23.32 -0.56 -15.94
C GLU A 43 22.08 -1.32 -16.37
N GLU A 44 21.75 -2.39 -15.63
CA GLU A 44 20.55 -3.18 -15.88
C GLU A 44 19.35 -2.23 -15.85
N PRO A 45 18.49 -2.23 -16.87
CA PRO A 45 17.36 -1.31 -16.91
C PRO A 45 16.46 -1.61 -15.70
N CYS A 46 16.33 -0.65 -14.80
CA CYS A 46 15.56 -0.75 -13.56
C CYS A 46 14.30 0.12 -13.63
N VAL A 47 13.27 -0.30 -12.91
CA VAL A 47 12.02 0.43 -12.72
C VAL A 47 11.97 0.93 -11.30
N SER A 48 11.76 2.22 -11.09
CA SER A 48 11.55 2.79 -9.75
C SER A 48 10.10 3.21 -9.54
N CYS A 49 9.60 2.95 -8.34
CA CYS A 49 8.26 3.35 -7.93
C CYS A 49 8.31 4.07 -6.59
N THR A 50 7.72 5.26 -6.52
CA THR A 50 7.57 6.04 -5.29
C THR A 50 6.11 6.11 -4.90
N THR A 51 5.79 5.84 -3.63
CA THR A 51 4.48 6.13 -3.02
C THR A 51 4.62 7.16 -1.90
N PHE A 52 3.70 8.12 -1.85
CA PHE A 52 3.72 9.18 -0.85
C PHE A 52 2.33 9.77 -0.59
N ASN A 53 1.82 9.62 0.63
CA ASN A 53 0.68 10.42 1.09
C ASN A 53 1.19 11.84 1.41
N ILE A 54 0.77 12.82 0.61
CA ILE A 54 1.32 14.18 0.67
C ILE A 54 0.59 15.08 1.67
N LEU A 55 -0.37 14.55 2.43
CA LEU A 55 -1.21 15.28 3.38
C LEU A 55 -1.86 16.52 2.76
N ALA A 56 -3.13 16.39 2.33
CA ALA A 56 -3.82 17.48 1.65
C ALA A 56 -3.84 18.74 2.53
N PRO A 57 -3.60 19.95 2.00
CA PRO A 57 -3.62 21.18 2.80
C PRO A 57 -4.91 21.41 3.60
N ILE A 58 -6.04 20.90 3.12
CA ILE A 58 -7.35 20.91 3.81
C ILE A 58 -7.41 20.03 5.07
N TYR A 59 -6.46 19.12 5.25
CA TYR A 59 -6.37 18.24 6.41
C TYR A 59 -5.26 18.64 7.36
N LYS A 60 -4.21 19.30 6.87
CA LYS A 60 -3.08 19.74 7.68
C LYS A 60 -3.50 20.84 8.67
N ARG A 61 -3.43 20.53 9.96
CA ARG A 61 -3.74 21.46 11.05
C ARG A 61 -2.49 22.26 11.39
N LEU A 62 -2.63 23.58 11.51
CA LEU A 62 -1.51 24.48 11.86
C LEU A 62 -1.46 24.82 13.35
N ASP A 63 -2.59 24.71 14.05
CA ASP A 63 -2.72 25.07 15.46
C ASP A 63 -3.25 23.88 16.26
N GLN A 64 -2.56 23.54 17.35
CA GLN A 64 -2.94 22.44 18.25
C GLN A 64 -4.14 22.82 19.14
N GLN A 65 -4.25 24.09 19.52
CA GLN A 65 -5.36 24.63 20.32
C GLN A 65 -6.57 24.93 19.42
N ASN A 66 -6.34 25.57 18.27
CA ASN A 66 -7.38 25.86 17.30
C ASN A 66 -7.41 24.88 16.14
N GLN A 67 -8.06 23.75 16.40
CA GLN A 67 -8.25 22.66 15.46
C GLN A 67 -9.08 23.00 14.21
N SER A 68 -9.58 24.22 14.00
CA SER A 68 -10.25 24.63 12.76
C SER A 68 -9.28 25.20 11.72
N VAL A 69 -8.14 25.74 12.13
CA VAL A 69 -7.17 26.37 11.23
C VAL A 69 -6.48 25.32 10.37
N ARG A 70 -6.52 25.50 9.05
CA ARG A 70 -5.91 24.58 8.07
C ARG A 70 -4.80 25.27 7.30
N GLU A 71 -3.87 24.48 6.79
CA GLU A 71 -2.85 24.98 5.86
C GLU A 71 -3.50 25.55 4.58
N SER A 72 -4.62 24.98 4.14
CA SER A 72 -5.42 25.48 3.01
C SER A 72 -5.86 26.95 3.15
N ASP A 73 -5.95 27.47 4.37
CA ASP A 73 -6.34 28.87 4.63
C ASP A 73 -5.22 29.86 4.26
N PHE A 74 -3.98 29.38 4.07
CA PHE A 74 -2.80 30.21 3.83
C PHE A 74 -2.06 29.79 2.56
N ARG A 75 -2.34 30.49 1.44
CA ARG A 75 -1.72 30.21 0.13
C ARG A 75 -0.20 30.05 0.17
N ALA A 76 0.50 30.96 0.84
CA ALA A 76 1.95 30.91 0.93
C ALA A 76 2.48 29.62 1.57
N PHE A 77 1.75 29.04 2.54
CA PHE A 77 2.21 27.88 3.30
C PHE A 77 2.02 26.60 2.49
N TRP A 78 0.81 26.37 1.98
CA TRP A 78 0.56 25.17 1.19
C TRP A 78 1.34 25.20 -0.12
N LEU A 79 1.51 26.37 -0.75
CA LEU A 79 2.27 26.48 -1.99
C LEU A 79 3.74 26.12 -1.76
N ALA A 80 4.41 26.77 -0.81
CA ALA A 80 5.83 26.52 -0.53
C ALA A 80 6.10 25.07 -0.11
N ARG A 81 5.21 24.44 0.66
CA ARG A 81 5.35 23.02 1.02
C ARG A 81 5.22 22.11 -0.20
N ASN A 82 4.22 22.34 -1.04
CA ASN A 82 3.97 21.50 -2.18
C ASN A 82 4.99 21.71 -3.32
N GLU A 83 5.54 22.91 -3.50
CA GLU A 83 6.70 23.16 -4.37
C GLU A 83 7.89 22.29 -3.95
N ARG A 84 8.22 22.27 -2.65
CA ARG A 84 9.28 21.40 -2.11
C ARG A 84 8.98 19.91 -2.34
N ILE A 85 7.73 19.49 -2.21
CA ILE A 85 7.34 18.10 -2.51
C ILE A 85 7.60 17.78 -3.98
N VAL A 86 7.18 18.64 -4.90
CA VAL A 86 7.42 18.45 -6.34
C VAL A 86 8.91 18.48 -6.67
N ASP A 87 9.68 19.40 -6.10
CA ASP A 87 11.14 19.46 -6.25
C ASP A 87 11.80 18.13 -5.88
N TRP A 88 11.37 17.54 -4.77
CA TRP A 88 11.86 16.25 -4.31
C TRP A 88 11.44 15.08 -5.20
N LEU A 89 10.20 15.08 -5.70
CA LEU A 89 9.72 14.06 -6.62
C LEU A 89 10.50 14.10 -7.95
N LEU A 90 10.79 15.30 -8.45
CA LEU A 90 11.59 15.52 -9.66
C LEU A 90 13.06 15.18 -9.44
N TYR A 91 13.61 15.46 -8.26
CA TYR A 91 14.98 15.06 -7.91
C TYR A 91 15.13 13.54 -7.86
N GLU A 92 14.17 12.84 -7.23
CA GLU A 92 14.17 11.37 -7.16
C GLU A 92 13.93 10.72 -8.54
N SER A 93 13.17 11.41 -9.41
CA SER A 93 12.92 11.02 -10.80
C SER A 93 12.45 9.56 -10.96
N SER A 94 11.57 9.10 -10.06
CA SER A 94 11.05 7.72 -10.12
C SER A 94 10.26 7.47 -11.40
N SER A 95 10.37 6.27 -11.99
CA SER A 95 9.62 5.92 -13.21
C SER A 95 8.10 5.95 -13.00
N ILE A 96 7.66 5.65 -11.77
CA ILE A 96 6.26 5.65 -11.34
C ILE A 96 6.18 6.47 -10.03
N ILE A 97 5.24 7.41 -9.96
CA ILE A 97 4.95 8.18 -8.75
C ILE A 97 3.46 8.01 -8.41
N CYS A 98 3.16 7.56 -7.19
CA CYS A 98 1.81 7.34 -6.67
C CYS A 98 1.60 8.21 -5.43
N LEU A 99 0.75 9.23 -5.55
CA LEU A 99 0.43 10.14 -4.45
C LEU A 99 -0.97 9.87 -3.89
N GLN A 100 -1.10 9.99 -2.58
CA GLN A 100 -2.36 9.96 -1.84
C GLN A 100 -2.59 11.32 -1.15
N GLU A 101 -3.85 11.62 -0.84
CA GLU A 101 -4.28 12.94 -0.32
C GLU A 101 -3.83 14.11 -1.22
N PHE A 102 -3.83 13.87 -2.53
CA PHE A 102 -3.60 14.93 -3.49
C PHE A 102 -4.80 15.88 -3.51
N TRP A 103 -4.60 17.19 -3.35
CA TRP A 103 -5.69 18.17 -3.21
C TRP A 103 -6.31 18.53 -4.57
N VAL A 104 -7.07 17.59 -5.13
CA VAL A 104 -7.73 17.70 -6.44
C VAL A 104 -8.67 18.91 -6.53
N GLY A 105 -9.29 19.32 -5.41
CA GLY A 105 -10.21 20.45 -5.35
C GLY A 105 -9.58 21.84 -5.49
N ASN A 106 -8.24 21.94 -5.57
CA ASN A 106 -7.54 23.21 -5.76
C ASN A 106 -6.85 23.26 -7.13
N GLU A 107 -7.41 24.02 -8.06
CA GLU A 107 -6.91 24.10 -9.45
C GLU A 107 -5.47 24.59 -9.55
N GLU A 108 -5.06 25.49 -8.66
CA GLU A 108 -3.70 26.05 -8.66
C GLU A 108 -2.64 25.00 -8.28
N LEU A 109 -2.86 24.24 -7.20
CA LEU A 109 -2.00 23.13 -6.81
C LEU A 109 -1.97 22.06 -7.90
N VAL A 110 -3.14 21.73 -8.46
CA VAL A 110 -3.25 20.75 -9.55
C VAL A 110 -2.43 21.18 -10.76
N HIS A 111 -2.57 22.43 -11.20
CA HIS A 111 -1.82 22.99 -12.32
C HIS A 111 -0.31 22.94 -12.06
N MET A 112 0.14 23.33 -10.86
CA MET A 112 1.56 23.29 -10.49
C MET A 112 2.16 21.87 -10.60
N PHE A 113 1.47 20.85 -10.08
CA PHE A 113 1.96 19.48 -10.20
C PHE A 113 1.94 18.99 -11.66
N GLU A 114 0.85 19.21 -12.39
CA GLU A 114 0.70 18.75 -13.77
C GLU A 114 1.71 19.42 -14.72
N GLU A 115 1.89 20.74 -14.61
CA GLU A 115 2.86 21.49 -15.41
C GLU A 115 4.29 21.00 -15.16
N ARG A 116 4.71 20.93 -13.89
CA ARG A 116 6.08 20.57 -13.52
C ARG A 116 6.41 19.12 -13.83
N LEU A 117 5.48 18.19 -13.55
CA LEU A 117 5.68 16.78 -13.89
C LEU A 117 5.64 16.57 -15.41
N SER A 118 4.73 17.23 -16.14
CA SER A 118 4.68 17.13 -17.60
C SER A 118 5.93 17.69 -18.26
N ALA A 119 6.46 18.82 -17.77
CA ALA A 119 7.71 19.40 -18.24
C ALA A 119 8.91 18.45 -18.03
N ALA A 120 8.84 17.59 -17.01
CA ALA A 120 9.82 16.54 -16.73
C ALA A 120 9.52 15.20 -17.43
N GLY A 121 8.58 15.15 -18.38
CA GLY A 121 8.31 13.95 -19.18
C GLY A 121 7.29 12.97 -18.58
N TYR A 122 6.62 13.31 -17.48
CA TYR A 122 5.59 12.47 -16.89
C TYR A 122 4.23 12.67 -17.55
N LYS A 123 3.49 11.56 -17.69
CA LYS A 123 2.05 11.57 -17.94
C LYS A 123 1.30 11.38 -16.62
N THR A 124 0.42 12.29 -16.27
CA THR A 124 -0.31 12.31 -14.99
C THR A 124 -1.76 11.85 -15.11
N PHE A 125 -2.27 11.24 -14.05
CA PHE A 125 -3.65 10.78 -13.91
C PHE A 125 -4.13 11.13 -12.50
N LYS A 126 -5.16 11.97 -12.38
CA LYS A 126 -5.75 12.35 -11.09
C LYS A 126 -7.13 11.73 -10.92
N LEU A 127 -7.48 11.33 -9.70
CA LEU A 127 -8.78 10.77 -9.36
C LEU A 127 -9.26 11.31 -8.02
N ALA A 128 -10.34 12.09 -8.03
CA ALA A 128 -10.98 12.57 -6.81
C ALA A 128 -11.70 11.44 -6.09
N ARG A 129 -11.84 11.56 -4.76
CA ARG A 129 -12.73 10.68 -3.99
C ARG A 129 -14.19 10.90 -4.35
N THR A 130 -15.01 9.88 -4.12
CA THR A 130 -16.44 9.84 -4.48
C THR A 130 -17.31 10.77 -3.62
N ASN A 131 -16.83 11.18 -2.44
CA ASN A 131 -17.59 12.02 -1.50
C ASN A 131 -17.26 13.52 -1.55
N ASN A 132 -16.58 14.00 -2.59
CA ASN A 132 -16.25 15.41 -2.79
C ASN A 132 -15.52 16.08 -1.61
N ARG A 133 -14.73 15.33 -0.83
CA ARG A 133 -13.91 15.91 0.24
C ARG A 133 -12.77 16.80 -0.25
N GLY A 134 -12.51 16.82 -1.55
CA GLY A 134 -11.51 17.68 -2.20
C GLY A 134 -10.14 17.02 -2.36
N ASP A 135 -9.86 15.90 -1.70
CA ASP A 135 -8.65 15.10 -1.92
C ASP A 135 -8.88 13.91 -2.87
N GLY A 136 -7.79 13.30 -3.28
CA GLY A 136 -7.79 12.15 -4.17
C GLY A 136 -6.40 11.54 -4.36
N LEU A 137 -6.23 10.90 -5.51
CA LEU A 137 -5.00 10.25 -5.93
C LEU A 137 -4.41 10.99 -7.13
N LEU A 138 -3.08 10.98 -7.23
CA LEU A 138 -2.35 11.32 -8.44
C LEU A 138 -1.37 10.19 -8.77
N THR A 139 -1.40 9.68 -9.98
CA THR A 139 -0.37 8.77 -10.49
C THR A 139 0.36 9.43 -11.66
N ALA A 140 1.69 9.46 -11.64
CA ALA A 140 2.52 9.99 -12.71
C ALA A 140 3.44 8.89 -13.26
N ILE A 141 3.45 8.73 -14.59
CA ILE A 141 4.22 7.70 -15.30
C ILE A 141 5.23 8.39 -16.21
N HIS A 142 6.52 8.10 -16.02
CA HIS A 142 7.59 8.67 -16.84
C HIS A 142 7.59 8.04 -18.23
N GLN A 143 7.47 8.88 -19.28
CA GLN A 143 7.25 8.40 -20.65
C GLN A 143 8.48 7.73 -21.28
N ASP A 144 9.69 8.05 -20.81
CA ASP A 144 10.91 7.36 -21.27
C ASP A 144 10.99 5.89 -20.81
N TYR A 145 10.28 5.54 -19.73
CA TYR A 145 10.23 4.17 -19.20
C TYR A 145 9.01 3.42 -19.68
N PHE A 146 7.85 4.08 -19.72
CA PHE A 146 6.57 3.40 -19.93
C PHE A 146 5.63 4.13 -20.88
N LYS A 147 4.99 3.34 -21.74
CA LYS A 147 3.78 3.70 -22.47
C LYS A 147 2.57 3.22 -21.69
N VAL A 148 1.62 4.11 -21.40
CA VAL A 148 0.35 3.74 -20.78
C VAL A 148 -0.59 3.15 -21.83
N LEU A 149 -0.99 1.89 -21.64
CA LEU A 149 -1.93 1.16 -22.51
C LEU A 149 -3.38 1.37 -22.08
N SER A 150 -3.63 1.42 -20.77
CA SER A 150 -4.98 1.60 -20.22
C SER A 150 -4.95 2.28 -18.86
N TYR A 151 -6.01 3.02 -18.55
CA TYR A 151 -6.27 3.62 -17.25
C TYR A 151 -7.72 3.32 -16.87
N ARG A 152 -7.93 2.84 -15.64
CA ARG A 152 -9.24 2.50 -15.07
C ARG A 152 -9.37 3.11 -13.68
N GLU A 153 -10.56 3.61 -13.40
CA GLU A 153 -10.94 4.19 -12.12
C GLU A 153 -11.81 3.19 -11.38
N LEU A 154 -11.44 2.90 -10.12
CA LEU A 154 -12.21 2.05 -9.23
C LEU A 154 -12.82 2.97 -8.16
N LEU A 155 -14.14 3.02 -8.12
CA LEU A 155 -14.91 3.87 -7.22
C LEU A 155 -15.58 3.02 -6.15
N PHE A 156 -15.16 3.18 -4.89
CA PHE A 156 -15.73 2.44 -3.75
C PHE A 156 -16.89 3.22 -3.12
N ASN A 157 -17.91 3.54 -3.92
CA ASN A 157 -19.08 4.33 -3.50
C ASN A 157 -19.82 3.68 -2.31
N ASP A 158 -19.83 2.35 -2.27
CA ASP A 158 -20.47 1.53 -1.25
C ASP A 158 -19.51 1.15 -0.09
N CYS A 159 -18.23 1.55 -0.18
CA CYS A 159 -17.21 1.13 0.76
C CYS A 159 -16.23 2.26 1.10
N GLY A 160 -16.65 3.13 2.02
CA GLY A 160 -15.82 4.17 2.64
C GLY A 160 -15.48 5.38 1.76
N ASP A 161 -16.15 5.54 0.62
CA ASP A 161 -15.95 6.66 -0.32
C ASP A 161 -14.48 6.87 -0.70
N ARG A 162 -13.81 5.73 -0.97
CA ARG A 162 -12.43 5.68 -1.40
C ARG A 162 -12.37 5.37 -2.89
N VAL A 163 -11.17 5.45 -3.44
CA VAL A 163 -10.90 5.21 -4.86
C VAL A 163 -9.61 4.44 -5.03
N ALA A 164 -9.45 3.80 -6.18
CA ALA A 164 -8.17 3.30 -6.65
C ALA A 164 -8.01 3.60 -8.15
N GLN A 165 -6.76 3.75 -8.57
CA GLN A 165 -6.39 3.88 -9.98
C GLN A 165 -5.71 2.59 -10.42
N LEU A 166 -6.13 2.00 -11.54
CA LEU A 166 -5.42 0.91 -12.19
C LEU A 166 -4.84 1.40 -13.52
N LEU A 167 -3.53 1.29 -13.67
CA LEU A 167 -2.81 1.60 -14.89
C LEU A 167 -2.20 0.31 -15.45
N HIS A 168 -2.47 0.06 -16.72
CA HIS A 168 -1.77 -0.96 -17.50
C HIS A 168 -0.71 -0.27 -18.34
N VAL A 169 0.57 -0.58 -18.08
CA VAL A 169 1.71 0.06 -18.74
C VAL A 169 2.59 -0.97 -19.43
N LYS A 170 3.29 -0.52 -20.48
CA LYS A 170 4.24 -1.30 -21.27
C LYS A 170 5.59 -0.57 -21.31
N SER A 171 6.68 -1.29 -21.08
CA SER A 171 8.03 -0.73 -21.17
C SER A 171 8.32 -0.19 -22.57
N VAL A 172 8.91 1.00 -22.65
CA VAL A 172 9.34 1.62 -23.92
C VAL A 172 10.68 1.03 -24.39
N VAL A 173 11.59 0.80 -23.45
CA VAL A 173 12.86 0.12 -23.72
C VAL A 173 12.70 -1.34 -23.32
N PRO A 174 12.89 -2.29 -24.25
CA PRO A 174 12.87 -3.69 -23.88
C PRO A 174 14.00 -4.00 -22.90
N PHE A 175 13.70 -4.80 -21.89
CA PHE A 175 14.73 -5.22 -20.96
C PHE A 175 15.60 -6.31 -21.61
N SER A 176 16.92 -6.09 -21.67
CA SER A 176 17.85 -7.15 -22.04
C SER A 176 18.04 -8.05 -20.83
N ILE A 177 17.41 -9.23 -20.87
CA ILE A 177 17.53 -10.21 -19.79
C ILE A 177 18.69 -11.20 -20.10
N ASN A 178 19.22 -11.21 -21.34
CA ASN A 178 20.43 -11.90 -21.82
C ASN A 178 20.83 -11.40 -23.23
N GLN A 179 22.03 -11.76 -23.72
CA GLN A 179 22.61 -11.27 -24.99
C GLN A 179 21.75 -11.40 -26.25
N ASN A 180 20.68 -12.22 -26.26
CA ASN A 180 19.88 -12.50 -27.47
C ASN A 180 18.35 -12.37 -27.33
N ASN A 181 17.77 -12.11 -26.14
CA ASN A 181 16.31 -12.03 -25.99
C ASN A 181 15.88 -10.73 -25.30
N CYS A 182 14.98 -10.05 -25.98
CA CYS A 182 14.51 -8.70 -25.74
C CYS A 182 12.99 -8.83 -25.52
N VAL A 183 12.51 -8.66 -24.29
CA VAL A 183 11.08 -8.86 -23.97
C VAL A 183 10.47 -7.52 -23.62
N GLU A 184 9.39 -7.17 -24.32
CA GLU A 184 8.57 -6.03 -23.96
C GLU A 184 7.76 -6.39 -22.70
N GLN A 185 7.94 -5.61 -21.64
CA GLN A 185 7.32 -5.92 -20.35
C GLN A 185 6.05 -5.11 -20.13
N GLU A 186 4.96 -5.81 -19.82
CA GLU A 186 3.71 -5.20 -19.34
C GLU A 186 3.60 -5.33 -17.82
N ILE A 187 3.02 -4.32 -17.17
CA ILE A 187 2.86 -4.23 -15.72
C ILE A 187 1.49 -3.63 -15.40
N LEU A 188 0.82 -4.15 -14.37
CA LEU A 188 -0.31 -3.48 -13.72
C LEU A 188 0.17 -2.71 -12.51
N ILE A 189 -0.18 -1.43 -12.46
CA ILE A 189 0.12 -0.55 -11.33
C ILE A 189 -1.22 -0.14 -10.72
N VAL A 190 -1.34 -0.28 -9.40
CA VAL A 190 -2.48 0.24 -8.65
C VAL A 190 -2.01 1.28 -7.66
N ASN A 191 -2.70 2.43 -7.59
CA ASN A 191 -2.55 3.42 -6.54
C ASN A 191 -3.85 3.49 -5.74
N THR A 192 -3.80 3.46 -4.41
CA THR A 192 -4.98 3.61 -3.56
C THR A 192 -4.68 4.29 -2.22
N HIS A 193 -5.74 4.71 -1.53
CA HIS A 193 -5.70 5.19 -0.16
C HIS A 193 -6.90 4.59 0.60
N LEU A 194 -6.64 3.58 1.43
CA LEU A 194 -7.68 2.84 2.15
C LEU A 194 -8.31 3.68 3.27
N LEU A 195 -9.49 3.26 3.76
CA LEU A 195 -10.21 3.96 4.81
C LEU A 195 -9.41 4.09 6.12
N PHE A 196 -9.24 5.32 6.61
CA PHE A 196 -8.51 5.59 7.85
C PHE A 196 -9.13 4.84 9.05
N PRO A 197 -8.32 4.18 9.91
CA PRO A 197 -8.80 3.30 10.98
C PRO A 197 -9.24 4.09 12.21
N HIS A 198 -10.34 4.85 12.11
CA HIS A 198 -10.90 5.55 13.28
C HIS A 198 -11.37 4.59 14.39
N ASP A 199 -11.80 3.39 14.01
CA ASP A 199 -12.20 2.31 14.90
C ASP A 199 -11.81 0.94 14.31
N SER A 200 -11.67 -0.08 15.17
CA SER A 200 -11.31 -1.43 14.74
C SER A 200 -12.41 -2.09 13.90
N SER A 201 -13.70 -1.71 14.04
CA SER A 201 -14.78 -2.21 13.17
C SER A 201 -14.58 -1.88 11.69
N LEU A 202 -13.85 -0.81 11.37
CA LEU A 202 -13.56 -0.40 9.98
C LEU A 202 -12.52 -1.29 9.28
N SER A 203 -11.97 -2.31 9.95
CA SER A 203 -11.08 -3.28 9.30
C SER A 203 -11.79 -4.10 8.23
N ILE A 204 -13.08 -4.40 8.39
CA ILE A 204 -13.88 -5.09 7.34
C ILE A 204 -14.00 -4.20 6.11
N ALA A 205 -14.30 -2.91 6.29
CA ALA A 205 -14.39 -1.96 5.18
C ALA A 205 -13.07 -1.92 4.38
N ARG A 206 -11.92 -1.82 5.05
CA ARG A 206 -10.62 -1.89 4.37
C ARG A 206 -10.40 -3.22 3.65
N LEU A 207 -10.78 -4.34 4.29
CA LEU A 207 -10.66 -5.66 3.68
C LEU A 207 -11.53 -5.77 2.41
N HIS A 208 -12.75 -5.25 2.42
CA HIS A 208 -13.62 -5.13 1.25
C HIS A 208 -12.99 -4.27 0.15
N GLN A 209 -12.42 -3.11 0.49
CA GLN A 209 -11.73 -2.26 -0.50
C GLN A 209 -10.62 -3.03 -1.23
N VAL A 210 -9.79 -3.78 -0.49
CA VAL A 210 -8.74 -4.60 -1.10
C VAL A 210 -9.31 -5.76 -1.90
N TYR A 211 -10.35 -6.44 -1.41
CA TYR A 211 -11.03 -7.49 -2.15
C TYR A 211 -11.56 -6.98 -3.51
N GLN A 212 -12.19 -5.81 -3.53
CA GLN A 212 -12.69 -5.19 -4.75
C GLN A 212 -11.55 -4.83 -5.72
N ILE A 213 -10.42 -4.30 -5.22
CA ILE A 213 -9.23 -4.06 -6.04
C ILE A 213 -8.72 -5.35 -6.69
N LEU A 214 -8.58 -6.42 -5.90
CA LEU A 214 -8.07 -7.70 -6.39
C LEU A 214 -9.05 -8.38 -7.35
N LEU A 215 -10.35 -8.32 -7.07
CA LEU A 215 -11.40 -8.83 -7.96
C LEU A 215 -11.36 -8.10 -9.31
N TYR A 216 -11.26 -6.76 -9.28
CA TYR A 216 -11.17 -5.96 -10.50
C TYR A 216 -9.90 -6.29 -11.30
N LEU A 217 -8.75 -6.50 -10.63
CA LEU A 217 -7.53 -6.96 -11.28
C LEU A 217 -7.73 -8.31 -11.98
N GLU A 218 -8.38 -9.27 -11.33
CA GLU A 218 -8.68 -10.57 -11.94
C GLU A 218 -9.59 -10.45 -13.16
N THR A 219 -10.66 -9.67 -13.04
CA THR A 219 -11.58 -9.40 -14.16
C THR A 219 -10.86 -8.70 -15.30
N TYR A 220 -10.08 -7.65 -15.02
CA TYR A 220 -9.30 -6.93 -16.03
C TYR A 220 -8.31 -7.86 -16.75
N GLN A 221 -7.61 -8.71 -16.01
CA GLN A 221 -6.69 -9.70 -16.59
C GLN A 221 -7.42 -10.69 -17.50
N GLN A 222 -8.59 -11.19 -17.08
CA GLN A 222 -9.41 -12.12 -17.88
C GLN A 222 -9.94 -11.47 -19.16
N GLU A 223 -10.56 -10.29 -19.06
CA GLU A 223 -11.14 -9.56 -20.19
C GLU A 223 -10.12 -9.22 -21.27
N ASN A 224 -8.90 -8.87 -20.85
CA ASN A 224 -7.81 -8.48 -21.76
C ASN A 224 -6.90 -9.67 -22.12
N LYS A 225 -7.24 -10.90 -21.70
CA LYS A 225 -6.46 -12.13 -21.93
C LYS A 225 -5.00 -11.99 -21.47
N LEU A 226 -4.79 -11.23 -20.40
CA LEU A 226 -3.48 -10.97 -19.81
C LEU A 226 -3.13 -12.11 -18.87
N THR A 227 -2.59 -13.17 -19.42
CA THR A 227 -2.03 -14.28 -18.65
C THR A 227 -0.64 -13.89 -18.16
N GLN A 228 -0.37 -14.04 -16.86
CA GLN A 228 0.99 -13.98 -16.29
C GLN A 228 1.67 -12.59 -16.28
N MET A 229 1.03 -11.57 -15.72
CA MET A 229 1.62 -10.22 -15.60
C MET A 229 1.96 -9.84 -14.15
N PRO A 230 3.13 -9.22 -13.88
CA PRO A 230 3.44 -8.66 -12.58
C PRO A 230 2.50 -7.51 -12.21
N VAL A 231 2.18 -7.42 -10.92
CA VAL A 231 1.31 -6.38 -10.35
C VAL A 231 2.06 -5.65 -9.26
N ILE A 232 2.05 -4.32 -9.33
CA ILE A 232 2.56 -3.42 -8.30
C ILE A 232 1.36 -2.72 -7.66
N LEU A 233 1.16 -2.87 -6.35
CA LEU A 233 0.13 -2.12 -5.60
C LEU A 233 0.82 -1.12 -4.67
N CYS A 234 0.51 0.16 -4.83
CA CYS A 234 1.08 1.26 -4.06
C CYS A 234 -0.02 1.97 -3.28
N GLY A 235 0.35 2.52 -2.13
CA GLY A 235 -0.52 3.45 -1.44
C GLY A 235 -0.35 3.49 0.06
N ASP A 236 -1.23 4.30 0.67
CA ASP A 236 -1.51 4.28 2.10
C ASP A 236 -2.62 3.24 2.36
N TRP A 237 -2.21 2.12 2.96
CA TRP A 237 -3.07 0.99 3.26
C TRP A 237 -3.81 1.14 4.58
N ASN A 238 -3.46 2.15 5.39
CA ASN A 238 -4.10 2.42 6.68
C ASN A 238 -4.19 1.18 7.58
N GLY A 239 -3.21 0.29 7.46
CA GLY A 239 -3.12 -0.98 8.16
C GLY A 239 -1.67 -1.45 8.18
N SER A 240 -1.21 -1.92 9.34
CA SER A 240 0.17 -2.38 9.53
C SER A 240 0.35 -3.85 9.15
N LYS A 241 1.59 -4.34 9.26
CA LYS A 241 1.96 -5.75 9.13
C LYS A 241 1.11 -6.71 9.98
N ARG A 242 0.69 -6.26 11.17
CA ARG A 242 -0.17 -7.02 12.08
C ARG A 242 -1.63 -7.11 11.58
N GLY A 243 -2.02 -6.23 10.66
CA GLY A 243 -3.39 -6.06 10.20
C GLY A 243 -3.84 -7.12 9.19
N HIS A 244 -5.16 -7.31 9.11
CA HIS A 244 -5.76 -8.33 8.25
C HIS A 244 -5.67 -8.04 6.75
N VAL A 245 -5.54 -6.76 6.38
CA VAL A 245 -5.25 -6.37 5.00
C VAL A 245 -3.87 -6.87 4.55
N TYR A 246 -2.85 -6.71 5.40
CA TYR A 246 -1.49 -7.18 5.10
C TYR A 246 -1.50 -8.69 4.85
N LYS A 247 -2.06 -9.46 5.79
CA LYS A 247 -2.04 -10.93 5.70
C LYS A 247 -2.95 -11.46 4.58
N PHE A 248 -4.04 -10.77 4.26
CA PHE A 248 -4.84 -11.05 3.06
C PHE A 248 -4.02 -10.89 1.78
N LEU A 249 -3.29 -9.77 1.62
CA LEU A 249 -2.40 -9.57 0.47
C LEU A 249 -1.29 -10.62 0.39
N ARG A 250 -0.68 -10.98 1.52
CA ARG A 250 0.32 -12.07 1.61
C ARG A 250 -0.24 -13.39 1.09
N SER A 251 -1.45 -13.77 1.52
CA SER A 251 -2.14 -14.99 1.04
C SER A 251 -2.47 -14.98 -0.45
N GLN A 252 -2.47 -13.79 -1.08
CA GLN A 252 -2.69 -13.59 -2.51
C GLN A 252 -1.37 -13.46 -3.30
N GLY A 253 -0.25 -13.78 -2.65
CA GLY A 253 1.09 -13.84 -3.26
C GLY A 253 1.79 -12.49 -3.37
N PHE A 254 1.27 -11.43 -2.74
CA PHE A 254 1.95 -10.14 -2.72
C PHE A 254 3.06 -10.12 -1.66
N VAL A 255 4.20 -9.53 -2.03
CA VAL A 255 5.32 -9.29 -1.13
C VAL A 255 5.57 -7.79 -0.98
N SER A 256 5.91 -7.35 0.23
CA SER A 256 6.27 -5.96 0.50
C SER A 256 7.70 -5.70 -0.01
N SER A 257 7.85 -4.70 -0.88
CA SER A 257 9.16 -4.40 -1.47
C SER A 257 10.18 -3.97 -0.41
N TYR A 258 9.74 -3.21 0.59
CA TYR A 258 10.60 -2.81 1.70
C TYR A 258 11.07 -4.01 2.51
N ASP A 259 10.17 -4.95 2.79
CA ASP A 259 10.48 -6.11 3.61
C ASP A 259 11.46 -7.05 2.91
N ILE A 260 11.29 -7.25 1.59
CA ILE A 260 12.23 -8.04 0.78
C ILE A 260 13.61 -7.38 0.74
N ALA A 261 13.69 -6.07 0.55
CA ALA A 261 14.97 -5.35 0.44
C ALA A 261 15.77 -5.34 1.76
N HIS A 262 15.10 -5.47 2.90
CA HIS A 262 15.70 -5.39 4.23
C HIS A 262 15.61 -6.70 5.03
N GLU A 263 15.31 -7.81 4.36
CA GLU A 263 15.19 -9.14 4.98
C GLU A 263 14.28 -9.15 6.22
N CYS A 264 13.19 -8.37 6.17
CA CYS A 264 12.20 -8.33 7.23
C CYS A 264 11.21 -9.48 7.06
N SER A 265 11.05 -10.26 8.11
CA SER A 265 10.06 -11.33 8.18
C SER A 265 8.65 -10.80 8.49
N ASP A 266 7.66 -11.68 8.34
CA ASP A 266 6.28 -11.44 8.77
C ASP A 266 6.09 -11.59 10.30
N SER A 267 7.17 -11.81 11.05
CA SER A 267 7.13 -12.02 12.50
C SER A 267 6.76 -10.76 13.28
N GLU A 268 6.25 -10.94 14.50
CA GLU A 268 5.89 -9.81 15.37
C GLU A 268 7.10 -8.94 15.75
N ALA A 269 8.31 -9.51 15.80
CA ALA A 269 9.54 -8.78 16.08
C ALA A 269 9.86 -7.76 14.97
N ASP A 270 9.45 -8.06 13.74
CA ASP A 270 9.73 -7.26 12.55
C ASP A 270 8.58 -6.31 12.17
N ALA A 271 7.48 -6.35 12.94
CA ALA A 271 6.27 -5.57 12.67
C ALA A 271 6.49 -4.06 12.88
N ASP A 272 7.37 -3.67 13.79
CA ASP A 272 7.65 -2.28 14.15
C ASP A 272 9.07 -1.83 13.77
N LYS A 273 9.80 -2.63 12.96
CA LYS A 273 11.16 -2.29 12.51
C LYS A 273 11.22 -0.96 11.77
N TRP A 274 10.17 -0.65 11.02
CA TRP A 274 10.03 0.59 10.28
C TRP A 274 8.63 1.18 10.46
N ILE A 275 8.52 2.49 10.33
CA ILE A 275 7.25 3.23 10.34
C ILE A 275 7.15 4.08 9.08
N SER A 276 5.95 4.54 8.76
CA SER A 276 5.74 5.46 7.64
C SER A 276 4.71 6.54 7.92
N HIS A 277 4.01 6.53 9.05
CA HIS A 277 3.00 7.52 9.37
C HIS A 277 3.05 7.86 10.85
N ARG A 278 2.98 9.15 11.18
CA ARG A 278 2.64 9.65 12.51
C ARG A 278 1.30 10.37 12.48
N ASN A 279 0.26 9.72 12.98
CA ASN A 279 -1.08 10.29 12.89
C ASN A 279 -1.29 11.51 13.82
N HIS A 280 -2.44 12.17 13.68
CA HIS A 280 -2.84 13.32 14.50
C HIS A 280 -2.92 13.07 16.02
N ARG A 281 -2.91 11.80 16.48
CA ARG A 281 -2.84 11.43 17.90
C ARG A 281 -1.41 11.20 18.40
N GLY A 282 -0.43 11.32 17.51
CA GLY A 282 0.98 11.05 17.79
C GLY A 282 1.36 9.57 17.67
N ASN A 283 0.44 8.68 17.28
CA ASN A 283 0.76 7.26 17.10
C ASN A 283 1.55 7.08 15.82
N ILE A 284 2.57 6.22 15.89
CA ILE A 284 3.42 5.86 14.76
C ILE A 284 3.09 4.46 14.25
N CYS A 285 3.07 4.27 12.94
CA CYS A 285 2.84 2.98 12.32
C CYS A 285 3.41 2.91 10.90
N GLY A 286 3.76 1.71 10.43
CA GLY A 286 4.02 1.43 9.01
C GLY A 286 2.72 1.12 8.30
N VAL A 287 2.30 1.97 7.36
CA VAL A 287 1.03 1.84 6.60
C VAL A 287 1.18 2.07 5.10
N ASP A 288 2.32 2.61 4.67
CA ASP A 288 2.63 2.87 3.27
C ASP A 288 3.42 1.70 2.71
N PHE A 289 2.86 1.03 1.71
CA PHE A 289 3.48 -0.16 1.12
C PHE A 289 3.50 -0.09 -0.40
N ILE A 290 4.59 -0.59 -0.97
CA ILE A 290 4.70 -0.97 -2.38
C ILE A 290 4.75 -2.49 -2.44
N TRP A 291 3.65 -3.09 -2.82
CA TRP A 291 3.49 -4.53 -2.97
C TRP A 291 3.86 -4.97 -4.37
N LEU A 292 4.57 -6.08 -4.48
CA LEU A 292 4.86 -6.76 -5.74
C LEU A 292 4.20 -8.14 -5.72
N ARG A 293 3.50 -8.49 -6.80
CA ARG A 293 3.10 -9.87 -7.09
C ARG A 293 3.63 -10.26 -8.45
N ASN A 294 4.46 -11.28 -8.47
CA ASN A 294 4.92 -11.91 -9.68
C ASN A 294 3.94 -13.00 -10.14
N PRO A 295 3.90 -13.30 -11.44
CA PRO A 295 2.98 -14.28 -12.02
C PRO A 295 3.27 -15.75 -11.67
N ASN A 296 4.41 -16.04 -11.02
CA ASN A 296 4.92 -17.40 -10.82
C ASN A 296 4.36 -18.17 -9.63
N LYS A 297 3.59 -17.54 -8.74
CA LYS A 297 3.06 -18.22 -7.55
C LYS A 297 1.62 -18.70 -7.79
N SER A 298 1.34 -19.95 -7.40
CA SER A 298 -0.03 -20.44 -7.25
C SER A 298 -0.73 -19.65 -6.15
N ARG A 299 -2.06 -19.54 -6.22
CA ARG A 299 -2.83 -18.73 -5.27
C ARG A 299 -4.12 -19.42 -4.87
N LYS A 300 -4.50 -19.22 -3.61
CA LYS A 300 -5.82 -19.58 -3.12
C LYS A 300 -6.89 -18.72 -3.84
N PRO A 301 -8.09 -19.27 -4.09
CA PRO A 301 -9.23 -18.47 -4.57
C PRO A 301 -9.47 -17.24 -3.69
N LEU A 302 -9.72 -16.10 -4.33
CA LEU A 302 -9.84 -14.81 -3.65
C LEU A 302 -10.89 -14.83 -2.53
N LYS A 303 -12.04 -15.48 -2.77
CA LYS A 303 -13.12 -15.64 -1.77
C LYS A 303 -12.69 -16.39 -0.51
N ILE A 304 -11.85 -17.42 -0.66
CA ILE A 304 -11.38 -18.23 0.47
C ILE A 304 -10.40 -17.41 1.32
N SER A 305 -9.40 -16.78 0.68
CA SER A 305 -8.47 -15.89 1.39
C SER A 305 -9.18 -14.71 2.06
N TRP A 306 -10.22 -14.18 1.43
CA TRP A 306 -11.02 -13.10 2.02
C TRP A 306 -11.77 -13.56 3.26
N ALA A 307 -12.39 -14.74 3.22
CA ALA A 307 -13.10 -15.30 4.36
C ALA A 307 -12.16 -15.63 5.53
N GLU A 308 -11.00 -16.24 5.26
CA GLU A 308 -9.95 -16.46 6.26
C GLU A 308 -9.56 -15.13 6.96
N ALA A 309 -9.43 -14.06 6.19
CA ALA A 309 -9.12 -12.74 6.73
C ALA A 309 -10.28 -12.10 7.52
N ALA A 310 -11.53 -12.27 7.07
CA ALA A 310 -12.71 -11.82 7.79
C ALA A 310 -12.89 -12.58 9.12
N PHE A 311 -12.65 -13.89 9.14
CA PHE A 311 -12.65 -14.68 10.38
C PHE A 311 -11.56 -14.23 11.34
N GLY A 312 -10.37 -13.88 10.86
CA GLY A 312 -9.35 -13.24 11.70
C GLY A 312 -9.85 -11.95 12.37
N ILE A 313 -10.58 -11.11 11.61
CA ILE A 313 -11.17 -9.88 12.16
C ILE A 313 -12.22 -10.22 13.23
N ILE A 314 -13.09 -11.20 12.97
CA ILE A 314 -14.11 -11.67 13.92
C ILE A 314 -13.42 -12.13 15.22
N LYS A 315 -12.40 -12.99 15.10
CA LYS A 315 -11.59 -13.47 16.23
C LYS A 315 -10.99 -12.30 17.01
N PHE A 316 -10.39 -11.32 16.34
CA PHE A 316 -9.81 -10.15 16.99
C PHE A 316 -10.85 -9.34 17.78
N GLN A 317 -12.05 -9.13 17.25
CA GLN A 317 -13.10 -8.40 17.97
C GLN A 317 -13.62 -9.18 19.18
N LEU A 318 -13.76 -10.50 19.06
CA LEU A 318 -14.15 -11.36 20.18
C LEU A 318 -13.08 -11.35 21.29
N GLN A 319 -11.79 -11.43 20.92
CA GLN A 319 -10.68 -11.31 21.87
C GLN A 319 -10.62 -9.94 22.53
N LYS A 320 -10.92 -8.86 21.79
CA LYS A 320 -11.02 -7.49 22.34
C LYS A 320 -12.14 -7.38 23.39
N ALA A 321 -13.21 -8.17 23.25
CA ALA A 321 -14.25 -8.33 24.27
C ALA A 321 -13.84 -9.25 25.44
N SER A 322 -12.56 -9.62 25.55
CA SER A 322 -11.99 -10.52 26.57
C SER A 322 -12.54 -11.94 26.55
N LEU A 323 -13.02 -12.41 25.39
CA LEU A 323 -13.51 -13.78 25.21
C LEU A 323 -12.35 -14.71 24.82
N ALA A 324 -12.06 -15.71 25.65
CA ALA A 324 -11.21 -16.85 25.26
C ALA A 324 -11.97 -17.76 24.28
N GLU A 325 -11.30 -18.76 23.68
CA GLU A 325 -11.91 -19.65 22.68
C GLU A 325 -13.26 -20.23 23.12
N ASN A 326 -13.32 -20.81 24.32
CA ASN A 326 -14.54 -21.41 24.87
C ASN A 326 -15.63 -20.36 25.15
N ASP A 327 -15.24 -19.19 25.64
CA ASP A 327 -16.17 -18.09 25.92
C ASP A 327 -16.69 -17.46 24.64
N ALA A 328 -15.87 -17.41 23.58
CA ALA A 328 -16.25 -16.93 22.26
C ALA A 328 -17.25 -17.88 21.60
N PHE A 329 -17.05 -19.19 21.70
CA PHE A 329 -18.03 -20.17 21.27
C PHE A 329 -19.35 -20.03 22.05
N ALA A 330 -19.29 -19.91 23.37
CA ALA A 330 -20.48 -19.69 24.20
C ALA A 330 -21.21 -18.38 23.84
N PHE A 331 -20.46 -17.29 23.59
CA PHE A 331 -21.00 -16.00 23.17
C PHE A 331 -21.75 -16.10 21.83
N LEU A 332 -21.20 -16.84 20.87
CA LEU A 332 -21.81 -17.03 19.55
C LEU A 332 -23.07 -17.90 19.59
N ARG A 333 -23.21 -18.80 20.59
CA ARG A 333 -24.37 -19.70 20.70
C ARG A 333 -25.65 -19.01 21.16
N ALA A 334 -25.56 -17.90 21.90
CA ALA A 334 -26.66 -17.14 22.52
C ALA A 334 -27.56 -17.92 23.53
N ASP A 335 -27.78 -19.22 23.34
CA ASP A 335 -28.52 -20.12 24.24
C ASP A 335 -27.58 -21.23 24.77
N ASN A 336 -27.51 -21.38 26.09
CA ASN A 336 -26.65 -22.37 26.77
C ASN A 336 -27.20 -23.81 26.70
N SER A 337 -28.41 -24.01 26.19
CA SER A 337 -29.06 -25.32 26.11
C SER A 337 -28.70 -26.13 24.84
N VAL A 338 -27.98 -25.52 23.89
CA VAL A 338 -27.68 -26.09 22.58
C VAL A 338 -26.16 -26.13 22.37
N ASP A 339 -25.63 -27.27 21.93
CA ASP A 339 -24.17 -27.48 21.76
C ASP A 339 -23.60 -27.02 20.40
N HIS A 340 -24.35 -26.21 19.65
CA HIS A 340 -23.96 -25.68 18.35
C HIS A 340 -24.41 -24.23 18.19
N ILE A 341 -23.75 -23.50 17.30
CA ILE A 341 -24.14 -22.15 16.89
C ILE A 341 -25.12 -22.28 15.72
N THR A 342 -26.19 -21.48 15.72
CA THR A 342 -27.10 -21.37 14.58
C THR A 342 -26.78 -20.14 13.74
N TYR A 343 -27.20 -20.10 12.47
CA TYR A 343 -27.00 -18.94 11.62
C TYR A 343 -27.57 -17.64 12.22
N SER A 344 -28.73 -17.72 12.87
CA SER A 344 -29.32 -16.56 13.57
C SER A 344 -28.43 -16.07 14.70
N ALA A 345 -27.98 -16.99 15.56
CA ALA A 345 -27.11 -16.65 16.70
C ALA A 345 -25.77 -16.07 16.23
N PHE A 346 -25.19 -16.61 15.15
CA PHE A 346 -24.00 -16.06 14.51
C PHE A 346 -24.22 -14.63 14.02
N CYS A 347 -25.32 -14.36 13.29
CA CYS A 347 -25.65 -13.03 12.82
C CYS A 347 -25.83 -12.02 13.98
N ASP A 348 -26.49 -12.46 15.05
CA ASP A 348 -26.75 -11.61 16.22
C ASP A 348 -25.48 -11.31 17.01
N ALA A 349 -24.59 -12.29 17.16
CA ALA A 349 -23.28 -12.08 17.77
C ALA A 349 -22.39 -11.13 16.95
N LEU A 350 -22.37 -11.26 15.62
CA LEU A 350 -21.65 -10.32 14.74
C LEU A 350 -22.20 -8.89 14.85
N ARG A 351 -23.51 -8.74 15.07
CA ARG A 351 -24.13 -7.44 15.33
C ARG A 351 -23.66 -6.86 16.68
N GLN A 352 -23.55 -7.70 17.72
CA GLN A 352 -23.09 -7.27 19.04
C GLN A 352 -21.62 -6.79 19.05
N VAL A 353 -20.76 -7.34 18.19
CA VAL A 353 -19.36 -6.89 18.02
C VAL A 353 -19.19 -5.81 16.95
N ASN A 354 -20.27 -5.18 16.50
CA ASN A 354 -20.28 -4.11 15.50
C ASN A 354 -19.61 -4.49 14.16
N LEU A 355 -19.75 -5.75 13.73
CA LEU A 355 -19.27 -6.21 12.41
C LEU A 355 -20.37 -6.22 11.36
N THR A 356 -21.65 -6.28 11.75
CA THR A 356 -22.82 -6.14 10.88
C THR A 356 -23.68 -4.95 11.31
N GLY A 357 -24.56 -4.47 10.43
CA GLY A 357 -25.48 -3.36 10.72
C GLY A 357 -24.86 -1.95 10.69
N LEU A 358 -23.59 -1.84 10.26
CA LEU A 358 -22.91 -0.59 9.95
C LEU A 358 -22.93 -0.33 8.45
N SER A 359 -22.78 0.94 8.04
CA SER A 359 -22.75 1.35 6.62
C SER A 359 -21.65 0.65 5.80
N TYR A 360 -20.57 0.19 6.44
CA TYR A 360 -19.44 -0.47 5.79
C TYR A 360 -19.03 -1.78 6.49
N GLY A 361 -19.97 -2.41 7.21
CA GLY A 361 -19.78 -3.72 7.83
C GLY A 361 -19.99 -4.87 6.85
N LEU A 362 -20.03 -6.10 7.37
CA LEU A 362 -20.42 -7.28 6.60
C LEU A 362 -21.87 -7.14 6.11
N SER A 363 -22.07 -7.32 4.80
CA SER A 363 -23.41 -7.38 4.21
C SER A 363 -24.12 -8.69 4.56
N PHE A 364 -25.41 -8.77 4.23
CA PHE A 364 -26.15 -10.03 4.34
C PHE A 364 -25.51 -11.14 3.51
N GLN A 365 -25.06 -10.82 2.29
CA GLN A 365 -24.42 -11.81 1.43
C GLN A 365 -23.06 -12.23 1.98
N ASP A 366 -22.27 -11.30 2.51
CA ASP A 366 -20.97 -11.63 3.11
C ASP A 366 -21.14 -12.53 4.33
N THR A 367 -22.11 -12.23 5.19
CA THR A 367 -22.41 -13.03 6.39
C THR A 367 -22.85 -14.45 6.01
N LYS A 368 -23.64 -14.57 4.95
CA LYS A 368 -24.07 -15.86 4.41
C LYS A 368 -22.90 -16.64 3.79
N ASP A 369 -22.05 -15.98 3.00
CA ASP A 369 -20.87 -16.58 2.38
C ASP A 369 -19.84 -17.03 3.44
N LEU A 370 -19.71 -16.29 4.55
CA LEU A 370 -18.91 -16.69 5.71
C LEU A 370 -19.53 -17.90 6.41
N TRP A 371 -20.84 -17.90 6.64
CA TRP A 371 -21.52 -19.03 7.25
C TRP A 371 -21.32 -20.32 6.47
N VAL A 372 -21.50 -20.28 5.15
CA VAL A 372 -21.31 -21.45 4.27
C VAL A 372 -19.85 -21.94 4.29
N GLN A 373 -18.89 -21.07 4.55
CA GLN A 373 -17.49 -21.48 4.71
C GLN A 373 -17.16 -21.98 6.12
N ALA A 374 -17.95 -21.58 7.12
CA ALA A 374 -17.81 -22.00 8.50
C ALA A 374 -18.39 -23.41 8.74
N ASP A 375 -19.58 -23.65 8.19
CA ASP A 375 -20.31 -24.92 8.17
C ASP A 375 -19.69 -25.85 7.13
N PHE A 376 -18.67 -26.61 7.54
CA PHE A 376 -17.82 -27.39 6.64
C PHE A 376 -18.51 -28.67 6.18
N ASP A 377 -19.33 -29.28 7.05
CA ASP A 377 -20.07 -30.49 6.71
C ASP A 377 -21.43 -30.21 6.04
N GLY A 378 -21.89 -28.95 6.07
CA GLY A 378 -23.12 -28.49 5.42
C GLY A 378 -24.38 -28.92 6.17
N ASN A 379 -24.29 -29.24 7.45
CA ASN A 379 -25.42 -29.70 8.27
C ASN A 379 -26.34 -28.56 8.72
N GLY A 380 -25.96 -27.30 8.46
CA GLY A 380 -26.74 -26.10 8.76
C GLY A 380 -26.53 -25.53 10.16
N VAL A 381 -25.59 -26.07 10.93
CA VAL A 381 -25.17 -25.57 12.25
C VAL A 381 -23.65 -25.50 12.31
N LEU A 382 -23.11 -24.68 13.21
CA LEU A 382 -21.66 -24.59 13.42
C LEU A 382 -21.31 -25.25 14.76
N ASP A 383 -20.71 -26.42 14.70
CA ASP A 383 -20.29 -27.14 15.91
C ASP A 383 -18.96 -26.63 16.48
N TYR A 384 -18.56 -27.15 17.64
CA TYR A 384 -17.33 -26.71 18.30
C TYR A 384 -16.06 -27.06 17.50
N GLU A 385 -16.02 -28.18 16.79
CA GLU A 385 -14.85 -28.58 16.00
C GLU A 385 -14.70 -27.71 14.76
N GLU A 386 -15.80 -27.35 14.10
CA GLU A 386 -15.82 -26.40 13.00
C GLU A 386 -15.43 -24.99 13.46
N PHE A 387 -15.99 -24.52 14.57
CA PHE A 387 -15.58 -23.26 15.19
C PHE A 387 -14.08 -23.25 15.51
N LYS A 388 -13.57 -24.36 16.06
CA LYS A 388 -12.16 -24.50 16.42
C LYS A 388 -11.25 -24.44 15.19
N ARG A 389 -11.67 -24.94 14.04
CA ARG A 389 -10.94 -24.78 12.77
C ARG A 389 -10.82 -23.32 12.36
N ILE A 390 -11.90 -22.55 12.46
CA ILE A 390 -11.92 -21.12 12.16
C ILE A 390 -11.09 -20.34 13.19
N TRP A 391 -11.18 -20.72 14.46
CA TRP A 391 -10.45 -20.06 15.54
C TRP A 391 -8.95 -20.30 15.45
N ASN A 392 -8.55 -21.53 15.10
CA ASN A 392 -7.15 -21.97 15.02
C ASN A 392 -6.59 -21.93 13.61
N SER A 393 -7.32 -21.42 12.61
CA SER A 393 -6.73 -21.07 11.32
C SER A 393 -5.79 -19.90 11.52
N THR A 394 -4.61 -20.17 12.07
CA THR A 394 -3.42 -19.37 11.83
C THR A 394 -3.25 -19.34 10.31
N TRP A 395 -3.23 -18.14 9.73
CA TRP A 395 -2.68 -17.96 8.40
C TRP A 395 -1.30 -18.63 8.43
N SER A 396 -1.19 -19.81 7.82
CA SER A 396 0.03 -20.61 7.99
C SER A 396 1.17 -19.84 7.33
N ASP A 397 2.16 -19.46 8.13
CA ASP A 397 3.43 -18.86 7.68
C ASP A 397 4.26 -19.80 6.77
N HIS A 398 3.81 -21.05 6.57
CA HIS A 398 4.41 -22.05 5.68
C HIS A 398 3.88 -21.97 4.25
N MET A 399 3.87 -20.79 3.62
CA MET A 399 3.69 -20.69 2.16
C MET A 399 5.02 -20.62 1.40
N ASP A 400 6.15 -20.54 2.10
CA ASP A 400 7.48 -20.36 1.49
C ASP A 400 8.34 -21.64 1.41
N GLU A 401 7.88 -22.83 1.85
CA GLU A 401 8.71 -24.05 1.79
C GLU A 401 8.27 -25.18 0.83
N ASP A 402 7.01 -25.29 0.39
CA ASP A 402 6.59 -26.43 -0.45
C ASP A 402 6.08 -26.02 -1.83
N CYS A 403 6.99 -25.59 -2.71
CA CYS A 403 6.85 -25.71 -4.16
C CYS A 403 8.14 -26.20 -4.83
N SER A 404 9.03 -26.85 -4.07
CA SER A 404 10.14 -27.65 -4.61
C SER A 404 9.77 -29.13 -4.60
N SER A 405 8.60 -29.48 -5.15
CA SER A 405 8.44 -30.82 -5.69
C SER A 405 9.32 -30.88 -6.94
N ASP A 406 10.45 -31.56 -6.80
CA ASP A 406 11.40 -31.94 -7.83
C ASP A 406 10.71 -32.90 -8.83
N ASP A 407 9.68 -32.41 -9.54
CA ASP A 407 9.06 -33.09 -10.65
C ASP A 407 9.86 -32.70 -11.89
N SER A 408 10.91 -33.49 -12.14
CA SER A 408 11.66 -33.53 -13.38
C SER A 408 10.74 -33.94 -14.55
N ASN A 409 9.87 -33.02 -14.98
CA ASN A 409 9.17 -33.08 -16.26
C ASN A 409 9.69 -31.93 -17.12
N GLU A 410 10.88 -32.14 -17.69
CA GLU A 410 11.42 -31.33 -18.78
C GLU A 410 10.43 -31.37 -19.95
N GLY A 411 9.52 -30.38 -20.05
CA GLY A 411 8.67 -30.30 -21.23
C GLY A 411 7.56 -29.25 -21.31
N ASN A 412 7.11 -28.60 -20.23
CA ASN A 412 5.88 -27.78 -20.30
C ASN A 412 5.83 -26.54 -19.38
N GLU A 413 6.93 -25.78 -19.26
CA GLU A 413 6.97 -24.51 -18.52
C GLU A 413 6.90 -23.31 -19.49
N GLU A 414 6.09 -22.29 -19.18
CA GLU A 414 6.04 -21.04 -19.94
C GLU A 414 6.96 -20.01 -19.27
N GLU A 415 7.91 -19.44 -20.02
CA GLU A 415 8.77 -18.37 -19.53
C GLU A 415 8.01 -17.04 -19.55
N THR A 416 7.90 -16.39 -18.40
CA THR A 416 7.40 -15.01 -18.28
C THR A 416 8.45 -14.14 -17.61
N VAL A 417 8.20 -12.84 -17.59
CA VAL A 417 9.07 -11.86 -16.95
C VAL A 417 8.32 -11.23 -15.79
N GLY A 418 8.97 -11.24 -14.63
CA GLY A 418 8.53 -10.53 -13.44
C GLY A 418 9.62 -9.60 -12.94
N PHE A 419 9.58 -9.28 -11.65
CA PHE A 419 10.54 -8.38 -11.01
C PHE A 419 11.19 -9.00 -9.78
N THR A 420 12.47 -8.70 -9.58
CA THR A 420 13.10 -8.77 -8.27
C THR A 420 13.20 -7.37 -7.68
N VAL A 421 13.09 -7.29 -6.35
CA VAL A 421 13.32 -6.04 -5.62
C VAL A 421 14.83 -5.89 -5.43
N LYS A 422 15.40 -4.83 -5.99
CA LYS A 422 16.84 -4.52 -5.86
C LYS A 422 17.11 -3.66 -4.62
N ASN A 423 16.21 -2.73 -4.35
CA ASN A 423 16.30 -1.82 -3.21
C ASN A 423 14.92 -1.28 -2.85
N ALA A 424 14.74 -0.87 -1.61
CA ALA A 424 13.63 -0.03 -1.19
C ALA A 424 14.12 0.86 -0.05
N ALA A 425 13.63 2.09 0.03
CA ALA A 425 14.06 3.03 1.05
C ALA A 425 12.90 3.92 1.49
N LEU A 426 12.85 4.23 2.78
CA LEU A 426 11.95 5.23 3.33
C LEU A 426 12.72 6.54 3.57
N PHE A 427 12.05 7.65 3.27
CA PHE A 427 12.55 8.96 3.61
C PHE A 427 11.51 9.71 4.45
N PRO A 428 11.89 10.27 5.60
CA PRO A 428 13.26 10.42 6.13
C PRO A 428 13.82 9.12 6.76
N ARG A 429 15.16 8.92 6.75
CA ARG A 429 15.80 7.63 7.10
C ARG A 429 15.57 7.18 8.55
N GLU A 430 15.24 8.09 9.45
CA GLU A 430 14.92 7.79 10.84
C GLU A 430 13.73 6.84 10.96
N VAL A 431 12.78 6.91 10.02
CA VAL A 431 11.58 6.07 10.02
C VAL A 431 11.90 4.60 9.72
N GLU A 432 13.03 4.33 9.07
CA GLU A 432 13.58 2.98 8.84
C GLU A 432 14.04 2.32 10.15
N LYS A 433 14.20 3.10 11.21
CA LYS A 433 14.56 2.66 12.57
C LYS A 433 13.37 2.69 13.53
N GLY A 434 12.15 2.90 13.01
CA GLY A 434 10.94 3.01 13.81
C GLY A 434 10.79 4.33 14.56
N ILE A 435 11.54 5.38 14.19
CA ILE A 435 11.55 6.68 14.89
C ILE A 435 10.99 7.76 13.96
N TRP A 436 10.05 8.56 14.46
CA TRP A 436 9.53 9.70 13.70
C TRP A 436 10.37 10.96 13.94
N PRO A 437 10.95 11.59 12.91
CA PRO A 437 11.76 12.79 13.09
C PRO A 437 10.93 14.04 13.40
N GLU A 438 11.41 14.84 14.35
CA GLU A 438 10.71 16.04 14.83
C GLU A 438 10.69 17.18 13.80
N ASN A 439 11.72 17.26 12.94
CA ASN A 439 11.92 18.33 11.96
C ASN A 439 11.37 18.00 10.56
N TYR A 440 10.67 16.89 10.38
CA TYR A 440 10.08 16.53 9.10
C TYR A 440 8.77 17.27 8.85
N SER A 441 8.76 18.13 7.82
CA SER A 441 7.68 19.09 7.58
C SER A 441 6.85 18.85 6.31
N LEU A 442 7.27 17.91 5.45
CA LEU A 442 6.66 17.70 4.13
C LEU A 442 5.28 17.06 4.25
N SER A 443 5.13 16.07 5.10
CA SER A 443 3.89 15.34 5.37
C SER A 443 3.93 14.75 6.79
N ASP A 444 2.83 14.16 7.24
CA ASP A 444 2.79 13.23 8.37
C ASP A 444 3.01 11.77 7.95
N HIS A 445 3.27 11.55 6.65
CA HIS A 445 3.75 10.28 6.10
C HIS A 445 5.20 10.37 5.61
N ALA A 446 5.93 9.26 5.68
CA ALA A 446 7.22 9.08 5.04
C ALA A 446 7.00 8.61 3.61
N ARG A 447 7.90 9.00 2.72
CA ARG A 447 7.90 8.55 1.34
C ARG A 447 8.58 7.18 1.26
N LEU A 448 7.98 6.25 0.53
CA LEU A 448 8.59 4.95 0.22
C LEU A 448 8.94 4.89 -1.26
N THR A 449 10.18 4.54 -1.59
CA THR A 449 10.65 4.34 -2.96
C THR A 449 11.23 2.92 -3.10
N ALA A 450 10.78 2.16 -4.09
CA ALA A 450 11.28 0.83 -4.42
C ALA A 450 11.89 0.79 -5.83
N VAL A 451 12.94 0.01 -5.99
CA VAL A 451 13.65 -0.22 -7.26
C VAL A 451 13.54 -1.70 -7.61
N PHE A 452 13.08 -1.96 -8.83
CA PHE A 452 12.85 -3.28 -9.38
C PHE A 452 13.74 -3.53 -10.58
N SER A 453 14.24 -4.75 -10.71
CA SER A 453 14.87 -5.22 -11.95
C SER A 453 14.06 -6.36 -12.56
N PRO A 454 13.96 -6.42 -13.88
CA PRO A 454 13.31 -7.52 -14.57
C PRO A 454 14.03 -8.84 -14.27
N VAL A 455 13.26 -9.92 -14.14
CA VAL A 455 13.79 -11.28 -13.97
C VAL A 455 12.94 -12.26 -14.78
N ARG A 456 13.57 -13.28 -15.36
CA ARG A 456 12.81 -14.40 -15.94
C ARG A 456 12.27 -15.29 -14.84
N LEU A 457 11.01 -15.64 -14.99
CA LEU A 457 10.31 -16.55 -14.09
C LEU A 457 9.78 -17.73 -14.88
N ARG A 458 9.90 -18.91 -14.30
CA ARG A 458 9.24 -20.11 -14.77
C ARG A 458 7.85 -20.16 -14.14
N CYS A 459 6.83 -20.27 -14.98
CA CYS A 459 5.45 -20.42 -14.50
C CYS A 459 4.95 -21.84 -14.80
N PRO A 460 4.25 -22.48 -13.84
CA PRO A 460 3.51 -23.69 -14.13
C PRO A 460 2.36 -23.35 -15.10
N ARG A 461 2.24 -24.10 -16.20
CA ARG A 461 1.12 -23.96 -17.13
C ARG A 461 -0.19 -24.19 -16.38
N ARG A 462 -1.13 -23.25 -16.49
CA ARG A 462 -2.52 -23.50 -16.06
C ARG A 462 -3.16 -24.41 -17.10
N SER A 463 -3.62 -25.57 -16.68
CA SER A 463 -4.48 -26.42 -17.51
C SER A 463 -5.71 -25.63 -17.95
N PRO A 464 -6.13 -25.76 -19.23
CA PRO A 464 -7.21 -24.97 -19.81
C PRO A 464 -8.57 -25.12 -19.11
#